data_AF-A0A3A3D8E5-F1
#
_entry.id   AF-A0A3A3D8E5-F1
#
_cell.length_a   1.000
_cell.length_b   1.000
_cell.length_c   1.000
_cell.angle_alpha   90.00
_cell.angle_beta   90.00
_cell.angle_gamma   90.00
#
_symmetry.space_group_name_H-M   'P 1'
#
loop_
_entity.id
_entity.type
_entity.pdbx_description
1 polymer ?
#
loop_
_entity_poly.entity_id
_entity_poly.type
_entity_poly.pdbx_seq_one_letter_code
_entity_poly.pdbx_strand_id
1 'polypeptide(L)'
;MLKLFSNIKIIKHSLLILPSIISANSFASETNAAADKPPYQFEAGMHANYLDAEDYYQLNTSDLFATDSDTQLGLDVSIQLHHSVLPQKTFFAMGWSKTGEYSADVLAHCGDKACKETTKLNFQSLQLNYHYQWHQSSTMESSVYAGVSYIWAEGEIKGQAWRDGATGFQVGNQIYFLPHSAIHPYIGVKFSYFAIEDGNDTINLPNLSLLFGLRF
;
A
#
# COMPACT_ATOMS: atom_id res chain seq x y z
N MET A 1 37.56 -36.46 11.07
CA MET A 1 36.54 -37.16 10.28
C MET A 1 35.18 -36.70 10.77
N LEU A 2 34.32 -36.19 9.86
CA LEU A 2 32.88 -35.87 9.98
C LEU A 2 32.50 -34.83 11.08
N LYS A 3 32.07 -33.58 10.82
CA LYS A 3 31.01 -33.02 9.95
C LYS A 3 29.64 -33.73 10.07
N LEU A 4 28.57 -32.91 10.15
CA LEU A 4 27.14 -33.16 10.38
C LEU A 4 26.75 -32.88 11.86
N PHE A 5 25.97 -31.86 12.23
CA PHE A 5 24.92 -31.12 11.53
C PHE A 5 24.94 -29.64 11.90
N SER A 6 25.12 -28.80 10.88
CA SER A 6 24.71 -27.40 10.86
C SER A 6 23.22 -27.30 10.51
N ASN A 7 22.65 -26.12 10.78
CA ASN A 7 21.38 -25.62 10.23
C ASN A 7 20.09 -26.14 10.87
N ILE A 8 19.84 -25.71 12.10
CA ILE A 8 18.48 -25.29 12.44
C ILE A 8 18.37 -23.85 11.94
N LYS A 9 17.95 -23.68 10.69
CA LYS A 9 17.42 -22.40 10.20
C LYS A 9 16.20 -22.11 11.08
N ILE A 10 16.29 -21.12 11.95
CA ILE A 10 15.12 -20.51 12.57
C ILE A 10 14.28 -20.02 11.40
N ILE A 11 13.19 -20.71 11.12
CA ILE A 11 12.16 -20.24 10.21
C ILE A 11 11.59 -19.00 10.91
N LYS A 12 12.14 -17.82 10.56
CA LYS A 12 11.48 -16.54 10.80
C LYS A 12 10.05 -16.75 10.31
N HIS A 13 9.09 -16.51 11.18
CA HIS A 13 7.69 -16.54 10.81
C HIS A 13 7.50 -15.44 9.76
N SER A 14 7.70 -15.80 8.48
CA SER A 14 7.16 -15.02 7.39
C SER A 14 5.68 -14.91 7.72
N LEU A 15 5.25 -13.68 7.90
CA LEU A 15 3.90 -13.33 8.26
C LEU A 15 3.05 -13.78 7.08
N LEU A 16 2.62 -15.04 7.11
CA LEU A 16 1.69 -15.63 6.17
C LEU A 16 0.35 -15.02 6.54
N ILE A 17 0.18 -13.76 6.16
CA ILE A 17 -1.12 -13.14 6.05
C ILE A 17 -1.74 -13.87 4.87
N LEU A 18 -2.38 -15.02 5.15
CA LEU A 18 -3.46 -15.47 4.31
C LEU A 18 -4.28 -14.21 4.04
N PRO A 19 -4.56 -13.84 2.78
CA PRO A 19 -5.65 -12.94 2.53
C PRO A 19 -6.83 -13.66 3.14
N SER A 20 -7.21 -13.22 4.34
CA SER A 20 -8.47 -13.59 4.94
C SER A 20 -9.43 -13.00 3.93
N ILE A 21 -9.84 -13.85 2.99
CA ILE A 21 -11.10 -13.72 2.29
C ILE A 21 -12.08 -13.75 3.46
N ILE A 22 -12.30 -12.58 4.06
CA ILE A 22 -13.47 -12.31 4.87
C ILE A 22 -14.56 -12.30 3.81
N SER A 23 -14.94 -13.49 3.36
CA SER A 23 -16.28 -13.77 2.89
C SER A 23 -17.16 -13.56 4.12
N ALA A 24 -17.41 -12.28 4.43
CA ALA A 24 -18.60 -11.90 5.14
C ALA A 24 -19.76 -12.26 4.22
N ASN A 25 -20.14 -13.53 4.25
CA ASN A 25 -21.47 -13.98 3.90
C ASN A 25 -22.43 -13.38 4.93
N SER A 26 -22.56 -12.06 4.96
CA SER A 26 -23.73 -11.41 5.50
C SER A 26 -24.54 -11.00 4.29
N PHE A 27 -25.60 -11.76 4.03
CA PHE A 27 -26.77 -11.24 3.34
C PHE A 27 -27.34 -10.12 4.23
N ALA A 28 -26.69 -8.96 4.23
CA ALA A 28 -27.27 -7.75 4.74
C ALA A 28 -28.39 -7.39 3.76
N SER A 29 -29.62 -7.46 4.27
CA SER A 29 -30.82 -6.99 3.58
C SER A 29 -30.49 -5.64 2.94
N GLU A 30 -30.60 -5.57 1.62
CA GLU A 30 -30.49 -4.32 0.86
C GLU A 30 -31.63 -3.40 1.29
N THR A 31 -31.45 -2.67 2.39
CA THR A 31 -32.26 -1.50 2.65
C THR A 31 -31.82 -0.48 1.61
N ASN A 32 -32.59 -0.40 0.53
CA ASN A 32 -32.52 0.63 -0.50
C ASN A 32 -32.59 2.01 0.15
N ALA A 33 -31.46 2.54 0.59
CA ALA A 33 -31.27 3.96 0.78
C ALA A 33 -30.88 4.52 -0.59
N ALA A 34 -31.86 4.64 -1.48
CA ALA A 34 -31.75 5.46 -2.68
C ALA A 34 -31.76 6.95 -2.29
N ALA A 35 -30.83 7.35 -1.42
CA ALA A 35 -30.48 8.73 -1.22
C ALA A 35 -29.41 9.05 -2.26
N ASP A 36 -29.69 10.03 -3.13
CA ASP A 36 -28.74 10.52 -4.13
C ASP A 36 -27.41 10.84 -3.44
N LYS A 37 -26.42 9.96 -3.60
CA LYS A 37 -25.07 10.25 -3.11
C LYS A 37 -24.61 11.53 -3.80
N PRO A 38 -23.97 12.46 -3.07
CA PRO A 38 -23.46 13.66 -3.71
C PRO A 38 -22.52 13.25 -4.85
N PRO A 39 -22.53 13.98 -5.99
CA PRO A 39 -21.74 13.62 -7.15
C PRO A 39 -20.23 13.59 -6.85
N TYR A 40 -19.81 14.35 -5.84
CA TYR A 40 -18.45 14.37 -5.34
C TYR A 40 -18.42 14.16 -3.84
N GLN A 41 -17.46 13.38 -3.37
CA GLN A 41 -17.07 13.28 -1.96
C GLN A 41 -15.55 13.40 -1.86
N PHE A 42 -15.06 13.86 -0.73
CA PHE A 42 -13.62 14.00 -0.49
C PHE A 42 -13.20 13.03 0.59
N GLU A 43 -12.00 12.47 0.45
CA GLU A 43 -11.35 11.74 1.53
C GLU A 43 -10.03 12.39 1.89
N ALA A 44 -9.72 12.42 3.18
CA ALA A 44 -8.39 12.75 3.68
C ALA A 44 -8.04 11.79 4.80
N GLY A 45 -6.79 11.34 4.85
CA GLY A 45 -6.37 10.33 5.81
C GLY A 45 -4.86 10.16 5.91
N MET A 46 -4.49 9.21 6.76
CA MET A 46 -3.15 8.71 6.93
C MET A 46 -3.11 7.23 6.56
N HIS A 47 -1.94 6.76 6.18
CA HIS A 47 -1.70 5.34 6.06
C HIS A 47 -0.41 4.93 6.76
N ALA A 48 -0.39 3.71 7.28
CA ALA A 48 0.81 3.03 7.75
C ALA A 48 1.17 1.95 6.74
N ASN A 49 2.26 2.15 6.04
CA ASN A 49 2.77 1.21 5.07
C ASN A 49 3.69 0.19 5.73
N TYR A 50 3.62 -1.04 5.23
CA TYR A 50 4.56 -2.11 5.49
C TYR A 50 5.20 -2.49 4.15
N LEU A 51 6.47 -2.14 4.00
CA LEU A 51 7.27 -2.48 2.83
C LEU A 51 8.13 -3.70 3.16
N ASP A 52 8.04 -4.76 2.36
CA ASP A 52 8.93 -5.90 2.51
C ASP A 52 10.32 -5.54 1.98
N ALA A 53 11.24 -5.28 2.91
CA ALA A 53 12.62 -4.96 2.61
C ALA A 53 13.36 -6.14 1.95
N GLU A 54 12.99 -7.39 2.21
CA GLU A 54 13.71 -8.56 1.67
C GLU A 54 13.56 -8.66 0.13
N ASP A 55 12.42 -8.25 -0.43
CA ASP A 55 12.19 -8.20 -1.87
C ASP A 55 12.67 -6.89 -2.53
N TYR A 56 12.65 -5.78 -1.80
CA TYR A 56 13.20 -4.49 -2.24
C TYR A 56 14.72 -4.55 -2.46
N TYR A 57 15.43 -5.36 -1.66
CA TYR A 57 16.89 -5.46 -1.65
C TYR A 57 17.45 -6.70 -2.34
N GLN A 58 16.75 -7.32 -3.30
CA GLN A 58 17.36 -8.36 -4.15
C GLN A 58 18.46 -7.83 -5.11
N LEU A 59 19.18 -6.78 -4.72
CA LEU A 59 20.49 -6.36 -5.22
C LEU A 59 21.58 -7.31 -4.68
N ASN A 60 21.60 -8.55 -5.16
CA ASN A 60 22.74 -9.50 -5.15
C ASN A 60 23.78 -9.38 -4.00
N THR A 61 23.36 -9.23 -2.75
CA THR A 61 24.24 -9.09 -1.57
C THR A 61 23.68 -9.93 -0.43
N SER A 62 24.55 -10.70 0.22
CA SER A 62 24.19 -11.84 1.05
C SER A 62 23.70 -11.49 2.45
N ASP A 63 23.85 -10.24 2.91
CA ASP A 63 23.63 -9.88 4.31
C ASP A 63 23.11 -8.42 4.45
N LEU A 64 21.87 -8.28 4.89
CA LEU A 64 21.25 -7.00 5.27
C LEU A 64 21.63 -6.67 6.73
N PHE A 65 22.17 -5.48 7.00
CA PHE A 65 22.21 -4.94 8.36
C PHE A 65 20.86 -4.26 8.67
N ALA A 66 20.63 -4.01 9.96
CA ALA A 66 19.36 -3.54 10.55
C ALA A 66 18.57 -2.57 9.66
N THR A 67 17.30 -2.91 9.39
CA THR A 67 16.32 -2.03 8.74
C THR A 67 15.80 -1.01 9.75
N ASP A 68 15.84 0.28 9.39
CA ASP A 68 15.13 1.32 10.14
C ASP A 68 13.63 1.18 9.82
N SER A 69 12.95 0.42 10.67
CA SER A 69 11.51 0.12 10.70
C SER A 69 10.83 -0.10 9.34
N ASP A 70 10.39 -1.33 9.08
CA ASP A 70 9.57 -1.71 7.92
C ASP A 70 8.23 -0.94 7.82
N THR A 71 7.88 -0.14 8.84
CA THR A 71 6.65 0.64 8.91
C THR A 71 6.87 2.13 8.70
N GLN A 72 6.26 2.72 7.66
CA GLN A 72 6.30 4.17 7.40
C GLN A 72 4.90 4.78 7.37
N LEU A 73 4.77 5.98 7.93
CA LEU A 73 3.52 6.74 7.88
C LEU A 73 3.46 7.62 6.62
N GLY A 74 2.27 7.80 6.08
CA GLY A 74 2.02 8.67 4.95
C GLY A 74 0.63 9.28 4.99
N LEU A 75 0.32 10.05 3.95
CA LEU A 75 -0.90 10.83 3.80
C LEU A 75 -1.62 10.46 2.51
N ASP A 76 -2.94 10.42 2.55
CA ASP A 76 -3.82 10.22 1.40
C ASP A 76 -4.86 11.33 1.32
N VAL A 77 -5.11 11.82 0.11
CA VAL A 77 -6.22 12.73 -0.21
C VAL A 77 -6.87 12.25 -1.50
N SER A 78 -8.20 12.12 -1.54
CA SER A 78 -8.91 11.66 -2.74
C SER A 78 -10.22 12.41 -2.97
N ILE A 79 -10.67 12.38 -4.23
CA ILE A 79 -11.98 12.82 -4.67
C ILE A 79 -12.69 11.61 -5.25
N GLN A 80 -13.86 11.30 -4.72
CA GLN A 80 -14.78 10.28 -5.23
C GLN A 80 -15.77 10.94 -6.19
N LEU A 81 -16.02 10.27 -7.31
CA LEU A 81 -16.98 10.66 -8.33
C LEU A 81 -18.08 9.60 -8.41
N HIS A 82 -19.28 9.97 -7.96
CA HIS A 82 -20.51 9.22 -8.17
C HIS A 82 -21.19 9.78 -9.44
N HIS A 83 -21.37 8.95 -10.46
CA HIS A 83 -21.99 9.39 -11.72
C HIS A 83 -23.08 8.43 -12.15
N SER A 84 -24.17 8.96 -12.70
CA SER A 84 -25.31 8.19 -13.23
C SER A 84 -24.99 7.16 -14.30
N VAL A 85 -23.82 7.24 -14.97
CA VAL A 85 -23.37 6.24 -15.95
C VAL A 85 -22.70 5.04 -15.28
N LEU A 86 -22.33 5.17 -14.01
CA LEU A 86 -21.78 4.08 -13.21
C LEU A 86 -22.92 3.31 -12.55
N PRO A 87 -22.79 1.98 -12.39
CA PRO A 87 -23.68 1.22 -11.53
C PRO A 87 -23.85 1.87 -10.15
N GLN A 88 -25.06 1.83 -9.59
CA GLN A 88 -25.42 2.53 -8.33
C GLN A 88 -24.48 2.26 -7.15
N LYS A 89 -23.86 1.08 -7.12
CA LYS A 89 -22.94 0.66 -6.07
C LYS A 89 -21.48 0.99 -6.37
N THR A 90 -21.20 1.81 -7.37
CA THR A 90 -19.84 2.02 -7.86
C THR A 90 -19.50 3.47 -8.05
N PHE A 91 -18.23 3.79 -7.86
CA PHE A 91 -17.69 5.14 -8.04
C PHE A 91 -16.23 5.07 -8.46
N PHE A 92 -15.74 6.14 -9.07
CA PHE A 92 -14.31 6.33 -9.29
C PHE A 92 -13.72 7.18 -8.17
N ALA A 93 -12.50 6.88 -7.73
CA ALA A 93 -11.75 7.74 -6.84
C ALA A 93 -10.42 8.12 -7.48
N MET A 94 -10.15 9.41 -7.56
CA MET A 94 -8.85 9.94 -7.94
C MET A 94 -8.17 10.46 -6.68
N GLY A 95 -6.94 10.00 -6.40
CA GLY A 95 -6.24 10.32 -5.18
C GLY A 95 -4.79 10.70 -5.39
N TRP A 96 -4.28 11.52 -4.48
CA TRP A 96 -2.86 11.72 -4.27
C TRP A 96 -2.46 11.09 -2.95
N SER A 97 -1.27 10.51 -2.92
CA SER A 97 -0.73 9.85 -1.75
C SER A 97 0.75 10.10 -1.63
N LYS A 98 1.22 10.35 -0.41
CA LYS A 98 2.63 10.49 -0.11
C LYS A 98 3.02 9.54 1.00
N THR A 99 4.06 8.77 0.73
CA THR A 99 4.69 7.91 1.72
C THR A 99 5.82 8.64 2.42
N GLY A 100 6.13 8.26 3.66
CA GLY A 100 7.38 8.65 4.32
C GLY A 100 8.62 8.09 3.61
N GLU A 101 9.80 8.49 4.08
CA GLU A 101 11.07 7.96 3.59
C GLU A 101 11.32 6.57 4.20
N TYR A 102 11.59 5.58 3.34
CA TYR A 102 12.20 4.33 3.75
C TYR A 102 13.71 4.46 3.62
N SER A 103 14.45 3.92 4.58
CA SER A 103 15.89 3.80 4.51
C SER A 103 16.29 2.42 4.99
N ALA A 104 17.21 1.76 4.28
CA ALA A 104 17.95 0.66 4.87
C ALA A 104 19.41 0.67 4.45
N ASP A 105 20.20 -0.01 5.28
CA ASP A 105 21.63 -0.09 5.14
C ASP A 105 22.04 -1.52 4.79
N VAL A 106 22.70 -1.68 3.64
CA VAL A 106 23.19 -2.95 3.15
C VAL A 106 24.68 -3.06 3.41
N LEU A 107 25.15 -4.26 3.79
CA LEU A 107 26.58 -4.55 3.82
C LEU A 107 27.09 -4.71 2.40
N ALA A 108 27.92 -3.77 1.96
CA ALA A 108 28.63 -3.87 0.69
C ALA A 108 30.12 -4.16 0.91
N HIS A 109 30.80 -4.61 -0.14
CA HIS A 109 32.25 -4.79 -0.15
C HIS A 109 32.87 -3.78 -1.12
N CYS A 110 33.55 -2.78 -0.56
CA CYS A 110 34.24 -1.74 -1.31
C CYS A 110 35.71 -2.17 -1.46
N GLY A 111 35.96 -3.14 -2.35
CA GLY A 111 37.24 -3.85 -2.43
C GLY A 111 37.40 -4.85 -1.29
N ASP A 112 38.53 -4.80 -0.57
CA ASP A 112 38.83 -5.75 0.53
C ASP A 112 38.24 -5.33 1.89
N LYS A 113 37.42 -4.27 1.93
CA LYS A 113 36.82 -3.74 3.17
C LYS A 113 35.30 -3.78 3.09
N ALA A 114 34.70 -4.22 4.21
CA ALA A 114 33.28 -4.02 4.45
C ALA A 114 32.97 -2.52 4.49
N CYS A 115 31.99 -2.10 3.71
CA CYS A 115 31.47 -0.73 3.69
C CYS A 115 29.95 -0.76 3.86
N LYS A 116 29.42 0.36 4.32
CA LYS A 116 27.98 0.58 4.50
C LYS A 116 27.44 1.28 3.26
N GLU A 117 26.50 0.65 2.57
CA GLU A 117 25.76 1.27 1.47
C GLU A 117 24.33 1.54 1.94
N THR A 118 23.94 2.81 1.99
CA THR A 118 22.58 3.20 2.34
C THR A 118 21.74 3.30 1.07
N THR A 119 20.53 2.75 1.15
CA THR A 119 19.49 2.92 0.14
C THR A 119 18.29 3.60 0.77
N LYS A 120 17.82 4.68 0.15
CA LYS A 120 16.65 5.43 0.59
C LYS A 120 15.61 5.45 -0.51
N LEU A 121 14.34 5.46 -0.13
CA LEU A 121 13.20 5.56 -1.04
C LEU A 121 12.14 6.46 -0.43
N ASN A 122 11.79 7.50 -1.16
CA ASN A 122 10.63 8.34 -0.92
C ASN A 122 9.78 8.31 -2.19
N PHE A 123 8.46 8.14 -2.05
CA PHE A 123 7.60 8.20 -3.22
C PHE A 123 6.26 8.87 -2.94
N GLN A 124 5.78 9.55 -3.97
CA GLN A 124 4.43 10.09 -4.06
C GLN A 124 3.70 9.38 -5.19
N SER A 125 2.38 9.31 -5.12
CA SER A 125 1.59 8.63 -6.13
C SER A 125 0.32 9.38 -6.49
N LEU A 126 -0.05 9.29 -7.77
CA LEU A 126 -1.36 9.65 -8.29
C LEU A 126 -2.12 8.36 -8.60
N GLN A 127 -3.30 8.23 -8.01
CA GLN A 127 -4.08 7.00 -7.98
C GLN A 127 -5.42 7.20 -8.69
N LEU A 128 -5.83 6.19 -9.45
CA LEU A 128 -7.16 6.09 -10.02
C LEU A 128 -7.75 4.73 -9.69
N ASN A 129 -8.82 4.73 -8.89
CA ASN A 129 -9.47 3.54 -8.37
C ASN A 129 -10.92 3.44 -8.82
N TYR A 130 -11.36 2.22 -9.12
CA TYR A 130 -12.77 1.88 -9.28
C TYR A 130 -13.24 1.11 -8.05
N HIS A 131 -14.32 1.59 -7.44
CA HIS A 131 -14.86 1.06 -6.20
C HIS A 131 -16.20 0.36 -6.43
N TYR A 132 -16.43 -0.71 -5.67
CA TYR A 132 -17.75 -1.30 -5.45
C TYR A 132 -18.09 -1.23 -3.96
N GLN A 133 -19.15 -0.50 -3.61
CA GLN A 133 -19.59 -0.21 -2.26
C GLN A 133 -20.95 -0.84 -1.95
N TRP A 134 -21.08 -1.42 -0.76
CA TRP A 134 -22.32 -1.98 -0.26
C TRP A 134 -22.60 -1.58 1.19
N HIS A 135 -23.88 -1.47 1.52
CA HIS A 135 -24.34 -1.25 2.88
C HIS A 135 -24.32 -2.57 3.65
N GLN A 136 -23.75 -2.54 4.85
CA GLN A 136 -23.77 -3.69 5.77
C GLN A 136 -24.79 -3.48 6.89
N SER A 137 -24.95 -2.23 7.34
CA SER A 137 -25.94 -1.83 8.35
C SER A 137 -26.21 -0.32 8.28
N SER A 138 -27.07 0.20 9.17
CA SER A 138 -27.33 1.64 9.30
C SER A 138 -26.10 2.44 9.76
N THR A 139 -25.09 1.77 10.33
CA THR A 139 -23.89 2.40 10.89
C THR A 139 -22.61 2.05 10.12
N MET A 140 -22.69 1.19 9.10
CA MET A 140 -21.51 0.66 8.43
C MET A 140 -21.75 0.39 6.93
N GLU A 141 -20.81 0.87 6.11
CA GLU A 141 -20.66 0.54 4.70
C GLU A 141 -19.28 -0.05 4.45
N SER A 142 -19.13 -0.82 3.37
CA SER A 142 -17.83 -1.27 2.93
C SER A 142 -17.67 -1.10 1.44
N SER A 143 -16.43 -0.94 1.02
CA SER A 143 -16.03 -0.76 -0.37
C SER A 143 -14.82 -1.63 -0.67
N VAL A 144 -14.83 -2.33 -1.79
CA VAL A 144 -13.62 -2.93 -2.38
C VAL A 144 -13.25 -2.14 -3.62
N TYR A 145 -11.95 -2.03 -3.88
CA TYR A 145 -11.48 -1.32 -5.04
C TYR A 145 -10.29 -1.99 -5.70
N ALA A 146 -10.16 -1.70 -6.99
CA ALA A 146 -8.98 -1.97 -7.78
C ALA A 146 -8.67 -0.75 -8.62
N GLY A 147 -7.39 -0.52 -8.89
CA GLY A 147 -6.97 0.69 -9.58
C GLY A 147 -5.55 0.63 -10.08
N VAL A 148 -5.18 1.71 -10.74
CA VAL A 148 -3.83 1.97 -11.22
C VAL A 148 -3.27 3.18 -10.50
N SER A 149 -1.95 3.21 -10.36
CA SER A 149 -1.25 4.30 -9.70
C SER A 149 0.05 4.59 -10.41
N TYR A 150 0.36 5.85 -10.58
CA TYR A 150 1.66 6.31 -11.06
C TYR A 150 2.44 6.87 -9.88
N ILE A 151 3.66 6.39 -9.67
CA ILE A 151 4.55 6.88 -8.61
C ILE A 151 5.66 7.76 -9.17
N TRP A 152 6.01 8.79 -8.42
CA TRP A 152 7.28 9.49 -8.54
C TRP A 152 8.12 9.08 -7.33
N ALA A 153 9.20 8.37 -7.60
CA ALA A 153 10.11 7.87 -6.60
C ALA A 153 11.43 8.64 -6.68
N GLU A 154 11.98 8.96 -5.53
CA GLU A 154 13.30 9.58 -5.37
C GLU A 154 14.01 8.93 -4.20
N GLY A 155 15.34 8.96 -4.22
CA GLY A 155 16.09 8.26 -3.20
C GLY A 155 17.58 8.25 -3.43
N GLU A 156 18.21 7.32 -2.74
CA GLU A 156 19.63 7.01 -2.87
C GLU A 156 19.74 5.51 -3.11
N ILE A 157 20.49 5.07 -4.13
CA ILE A 157 20.84 3.67 -4.36
C ILE A 157 22.36 3.58 -4.24
N LYS A 158 22.86 2.81 -3.27
CA LYS A 158 24.30 2.68 -3.00
C LYS A 158 25.00 4.05 -2.82
N GLY A 159 24.32 4.98 -2.14
CA GLY A 159 24.80 6.34 -1.92
C GLY A 159 24.78 7.26 -3.15
N GLN A 160 24.26 6.83 -4.29
CA GLN A 160 24.04 7.68 -5.46
C GLN A 160 22.58 8.14 -5.52
N ALA A 161 22.37 9.44 -5.69
CA ALA A 161 21.03 10.00 -5.83
C ALA A 161 20.34 9.42 -7.08
N TRP A 162 19.09 9.05 -6.91
CA TRP A 162 18.29 8.40 -7.94
C TRP A 162 16.87 8.96 -7.94
N ARG A 163 16.25 9.03 -9.12
CA ARG A 163 14.87 9.49 -9.31
C ARG A 163 14.27 8.83 -10.53
N ASP A 164 13.08 8.26 -10.37
CA ASP A 164 12.34 7.63 -11.45
C ASP A 164 10.82 7.64 -11.18
N GLY A 165 10.04 7.04 -12.07
CA GLY A 165 8.64 6.76 -11.84
C GLY A 165 8.20 5.43 -12.41
N ALA A 166 7.12 4.90 -11.84
CA ALA A 166 6.57 3.62 -12.28
C ALA A 166 5.05 3.67 -12.27
N THR A 167 4.46 2.89 -13.17
CA THR A 167 3.04 2.57 -13.09
C THR A 167 2.87 1.24 -12.36
N GLY A 168 1.94 1.21 -11.43
CA GLY A 168 1.59 0.03 -10.67
C GLY A 168 0.09 -0.17 -10.60
N PHE A 169 -0.28 -1.26 -9.93
CA PHE A 169 -1.68 -1.56 -9.61
C PHE A 169 -1.88 -1.56 -8.11
N GLN A 170 -3.12 -1.36 -7.71
CA GLN A 170 -3.52 -1.43 -6.32
C GLN A 170 -4.90 -2.06 -6.17
N VAL A 171 -5.08 -2.77 -5.07
CA VAL A 171 -6.34 -3.33 -4.64
C VAL A 171 -6.53 -3.08 -3.16
N GLY A 172 -7.76 -2.93 -2.71
CA GLY A 172 -7.99 -2.69 -1.30
C GLY A 172 -9.43 -2.77 -0.88
N ASN A 173 -9.62 -2.57 0.41
CA ASN A 173 -10.92 -2.52 1.05
C ASN A 173 -10.96 -1.37 2.05
N GLN A 174 -12.11 -0.70 2.14
CA GLN A 174 -12.40 0.34 3.11
C GLN A 174 -13.72 0.04 3.81
N ILE A 175 -13.79 0.30 5.11
CA ILE A 175 -14.99 0.22 5.93
C ILE A 175 -15.29 1.63 6.44
N TYR A 176 -16.45 2.15 6.06
CA TYR A 176 -16.93 3.46 6.48
C TYR A 176 -17.91 3.32 7.63
N PHE A 177 -17.72 4.14 8.65
CA PHE A 177 -18.59 4.22 9.81
C PHE A 177 -19.51 5.44 9.70
N LEU A 178 -20.70 5.30 10.27
CA LEU A 178 -21.71 6.37 10.36
C LEU A 178 -22.12 6.94 8.99
N PRO A 179 -22.46 6.13 7.97
CA PRO A 179 -22.61 6.55 6.56
C PRO A 179 -23.73 7.56 6.26
N HIS A 180 -24.51 7.96 7.26
CA HIS A 180 -25.56 8.96 7.18
C HIS A 180 -25.14 10.30 7.83
N SER A 181 -23.88 10.41 8.25
CA SER A 181 -23.30 11.62 8.85
C SER A 181 -22.77 12.56 7.75
N ALA A 182 -22.42 13.79 8.10
CA ALA A 182 -21.65 14.65 7.20
C ALA A 182 -20.17 14.21 7.12
N ILE A 183 -19.68 13.52 8.15
CA ILE A 183 -18.30 13.04 8.25
C ILE A 183 -18.35 11.53 8.54
N HIS A 184 -17.65 10.78 7.69
CA HIS A 184 -17.59 9.32 7.68
C HIS A 184 -16.17 8.85 8.00
N PRO A 185 -15.85 8.51 9.26
CA PRO A 185 -14.59 7.85 9.56
C PRO A 185 -14.48 6.54 8.79
N TYR A 186 -13.28 6.22 8.33
CA TYR A 186 -13.02 4.93 7.70
C TYR A 186 -11.70 4.31 8.16
N ILE A 187 -11.68 2.99 8.11
CA ILE A 187 -10.45 2.19 8.16
C ILE A 187 -10.35 1.37 6.88
N GLY A 188 -9.16 1.01 6.46
CA GLY A 188 -8.98 0.19 5.28
C GLY A 188 -7.65 -0.51 5.19
N VAL A 189 -7.54 -1.36 4.18
CA VAL A 189 -6.31 -2.02 3.79
C VAL A 189 -6.08 -1.81 2.30
N LYS A 190 -4.84 -1.57 1.91
CA LYS A 190 -4.42 -1.38 0.52
C LYS A 190 -3.21 -2.26 0.26
N PHE A 191 -3.27 -3.06 -0.79
CA PHE A 191 -2.10 -3.68 -1.37
C PHE A 191 -1.76 -2.96 -2.67
N SER A 192 -0.53 -2.50 -2.80
CA SER A 192 -0.02 -1.86 -4.01
C SER A 192 1.27 -2.53 -4.45
N TYR A 193 1.48 -2.60 -5.76
CA TYR A 193 2.69 -3.13 -6.34
C TYR A 193 3.19 -2.20 -7.44
N PHE A 194 4.47 -1.86 -7.38
CA PHE A 194 5.17 -1.04 -8.38
C PHE A 194 6.43 -1.75 -8.85
N ALA A 195 6.75 -1.61 -10.13
CA ALA A 195 8.00 -2.08 -10.72
C ALA A 195 8.73 -0.86 -11.28
N ILE A 196 9.85 -0.51 -10.66
CA ILE A 196 10.67 0.64 -11.00
C ILE A 196 11.87 0.16 -11.81
N GLU A 197 12.19 0.84 -12.91
CA GLU A 197 13.28 0.44 -13.81
C GLU A 197 14.51 1.32 -13.58
N ASP A 198 15.63 0.73 -13.13
CA ASP A 198 16.91 1.44 -13.00
C ASP A 198 17.97 0.80 -13.91
N GLY A 199 18.11 1.34 -15.11
CA GLY A 199 19.02 0.80 -16.13
C GLY A 199 18.61 -0.60 -16.59
N ASN A 200 19.36 -1.63 -16.15
CA ASN A 200 19.06 -3.03 -16.44
C ASN A 200 18.39 -3.76 -15.25
N ASP A 201 18.28 -3.09 -14.11
CA ASP A 201 17.71 -3.65 -12.89
C ASP A 201 16.25 -3.23 -12.74
N THR A 202 15.42 -4.11 -12.19
CA THR A 202 14.02 -3.81 -11.86
C THR A 202 13.81 -3.96 -10.37
N ILE A 203 13.33 -2.89 -9.73
CA ILE A 203 13.04 -2.85 -8.30
C ILE A 203 11.54 -3.09 -8.12
N ASN A 204 11.21 -4.18 -7.44
CA ASN A 204 9.84 -4.56 -7.12
C ASN A 204 9.44 -4.01 -5.75
N LEU A 205 8.29 -3.35 -5.69
CA LEU A 205 7.80 -2.67 -4.49
C LEU A 205 6.41 -3.17 -4.11
N PRO A 206 6.28 -4.39 -3.55
CA PRO A 206 5.05 -4.79 -2.87
C PRO A 206 4.91 -3.98 -1.57
N ASN A 207 3.78 -3.31 -1.41
CA ASN A 207 3.49 -2.47 -0.25
C ASN A 207 2.09 -2.73 0.29
N LEU A 208 2.00 -3.03 1.59
CA LEU A 208 0.76 -3.23 2.30
C LEU A 208 0.50 -2.02 3.23
N SER A 209 -0.58 -1.29 3.00
CA SER A 209 -0.96 -0.13 3.82
C SER A 209 -2.20 -0.41 4.67
N LEU A 210 -2.15 -0.02 5.94
CA LEU A 210 -3.33 0.22 6.77
C LEU A 210 -3.78 1.68 6.60
N LEU A 211 -5.04 1.90 6.28
CA LEU A 211 -5.60 3.23 5.99
C LEU A 211 -6.50 3.70 7.14
N PHE A 212 -6.42 4.98 7.47
CA PHE A 212 -7.27 5.64 8.46
C PHE A 212 -7.63 7.03 7.95
N GLY A 213 -8.90 7.37 7.89
CA GLY A 213 -9.27 8.70 7.40
C GLY A 213 -10.72 9.07 7.61
N LEU A 214 -11.09 10.18 6.98
CA LEU A 214 -12.42 10.75 6.99
C LEU A 214 -12.88 10.95 5.55
N ARG A 215 -14.16 10.67 5.29
CA ARG A 215 -14.88 11.05 4.06
C ARG A 215 -15.92 12.12 4.39
N PHE A 216 -16.03 13.16 3.57
CA PHE A 216 -16.95 14.28 3.76
C PHE A 216 -17.44 14.87 2.42
#